data_AF-A0A3D4FH89-F1
#
_entry.id   AF-A0A3D4FH89-F1
#
_cell.length_a   1.000
_cell.length_b   1.000
_cell.length_c   1.000
_cell.angle_alpha   90.00
_cell.angle_beta   90.00
_cell.angle_gamma   90.00
#
_symmetry.space_group_name_H-M   'P 1'
#
loop_
_entity.id
_entity.type
_entity.pdbx_description
1 polymer ?
#
loop_
_entity_poly.entity_id
_entity_poly.type
_entity_poly.pdbx_seq_one_letter_code
_entity_poly.pdbx_strand_id
1 'polypeptide(L)'
;MAKLNVNPTRMELTKLKKRLATATRGHKLLKDKQDELMRRFIDLIKYNNKLRSEVEEKLQEVFKNFFMASAAMPPQFLEAALSCPKESISVEVETKNVMSVNVPVMNFIRKLESDPGSIYPYGFASTTIEL
;
A
#
# COMPACT_ATOMS: atom_id res chain seq x y z
N MET A 1 35.66 8.63 20.98
CA MET A 1 35.47 9.67 19.94
C MET A 1 36.55 9.50 18.88
N ALA A 2 36.16 9.33 17.61
CA ALA A 2 37.13 9.30 16.51
C ALA A 2 37.74 10.70 16.34
N LYS A 3 39.03 10.86 16.63
CA LYS A 3 39.77 12.09 16.35
C LYS A 3 40.14 12.08 14.86
N LEU A 4 39.70 13.08 14.11
CA LEU A 4 40.10 13.25 12.72
C LEU A 4 41.60 13.58 12.67
N ASN A 5 42.37 12.88 11.84
CA ASN A 5 43.77 13.22 11.58
C ASN A 5 43.82 14.36 10.56
N VAL A 6 44.13 15.57 11.02
CA VAL A 6 44.17 16.80 10.22
C VAL A 6 45.33 17.65 10.67
N ASN A 7 45.97 18.32 9.70
CA ASN A 7 47.13 19.17 9.97
C ASN A 7 46.75 20.33 10.91
N PRO A 8 47.55 20.62 11.95
CA PRO A 8 47.23 21.62 12.97
C PRO A 8 47.45 23.05 12.46
N THR A 9 46.68 23.45 11.44
CA THR A 9 46.72 24.79 10.85
C THR A 9 45.47 25.60 11.23
N ARG A 10 45.60 26.93 11.35
CA ARG A 10 44.46 27.83 11.62
C ARG A 10 43.36 27.75 10.56
N MET A 11 43.75 27.48 9.31
CA MET A 11 42.83 27.31 8.19
C MET A 11 41.96 26.06 8.35
N GLU A 12 42.56 24.92 8.72
CA GLU A 12 41.79 23.70 8.99
C GLU A 12 40.90 23.85 10.22
N LEU A 13 41.36 24.54 11.27
CA LEU A 13 40.53 24.83 12.45
C LEU A 13 39.27 25.64 12.10
N THR A 14 39.39 26.68 11.26
CA THR A 14 38.23 27.47 10.82
C THR A 14 37.28 26.68 9.92
N LYS A 15 37.80 25.81 9.05
CA LYS A 15 37.00 24.88 8.23
C LYS A 15 36.23 23.87 9.08
N LEU A 16 36.87 23.28 10.08
CA LEU A 16 36.23 22.34 11.01
C LEU A 16 35.14 23.00 11.85
N LYS A 17 35.37 24.24 12.33
CA LYS A 17 34.35 25.02 13.04
C LYS A 17 33.11 25.28 12.17
N LYS A 18 33.30 25.66 10.90
CA LYS A 18 32.20 25.81 9.93
C LYS A 18 31.47 24.48 9.70
N ARG A 19 32.21 23.39 9.48
CA ARG A 19 31.64 22.05 9.30
C ARG A 19 30.83 21.59 10.51
N LEU A 20 31.32 21.85 11.73
CA LEU A 20 30.60 21.55 12.97
C LEU A 20 29.28 22.32 13.01
N ALA A 21 29.30 23.63 12.74
CA ALA A 21 28.09 24.44 12.74
C ALA A 21 27.06 23.98 11.68
N THR A 22 27.51 23.56 10.49
CA THR A 22 26.63 22.99 9.47
C THR A 22 26.09 21.63 9.91
N ALA A 23 26.92 20.76 10.48
CA ALA A 23 26.54 19.43 10.92
C ALA A 23 25.53 19.47 12.08
N THR A 24 25.70 20.37 13.05
CA THR A 24 24.75 20.52 14.17
C THR A 24 23.39 21.02 13.69
N ARG A 25 23.36 21.97 12.75
CA ARG A 25 22.11 22.44 12.12
C ARG A 25 21.46 21.34 11.28
N GLY A 26 22.24 20.64 10.45
CA GLY A 26 21.75 19.53 9.64
C GLY A 26 21.17 18.40 10.48
N HIS A 27 21.81 18.04 11.58
CA HIS A 27 21.30 17.03 12.51
C HIS A 27 19.94 17.44 13.10
N LYS A 28 19.81 18.70 13.54
CA LYS A 28 18.53 19.21 14.05
C LYS A 28 17.43 19.13 12.99
N LEU A 29 17.69 19.61 11.76
CA LEU A 29 16.71 19.57 10.66
C LEU A 29 16.28 18.15 10.30
N LEU A 30 17.21 17.19 10.31
CA LEU A 30 16.90 15.79 10.05
C LEU A 30 16.07 15.17 11.18
N LYS A 31 16.35 15.55 12.42
CA LYS A 31 15.57 15.10 13.57
C LYS A 31 14.14 15.64 13.52
N ASP A 32 13.98 16.93 13.26
CA ASP A 32 12.66 17.56 13.12
C ASP A 32 11.86 16.91 11.96
N LYS A 33 12.53 16.60 10.84
CA LYS A 33 11.93 15.87 9.71
C LYS A 33 11.50 14.45 10.11
N GLN A 34 12.34 13.74 10.87
CA GLN A 34 12.05 12.39 11.34
C GLN A 34 10.85 12.36 12.27
N ASP A 35 10.76 13.31 13.21
CA ASP A 35 9.68 13.37 14.19
C ASP A 35 8.31 13.60 13.51
N GLU A 36 8.25 14.50 12.53
CA GLU A 36 7.04 14.76 11.76
C GLU A 36 6.65 13.57 10.85
N LEU A 37 7.63 12.90 10.24
CA LEU A 37 7.40 11.66 9.49
C LEU A 37 6.84 10.56 10.39
N MET A 38 7.40 10.38 11.59
CA MET A 38 6.95 9.38 12.55
C MET A 38 5.53 9.63 13.01
N ARG A 39 5.16 10.90 13.26
CA ARG A 39 3.80 11.27 13.61
C ARG A 39 2.80 10.83 12.54
N ARG A 40 3.04 11.21 11.28
CA ARG A 40 2.18 10.81 10.14
C ARG A 40 2.14 9.30 9.94
N PHE A 41 3.27 8.64 10.13
CA PHE A 41 3.38 7.19 9.99
C PHE A 41 2.52 6.45 11.03
N ILE A 42 2.52 6.90 12.28
CA ILE A 42 1.69 6.31 13.34
C ILE A 42 0.19 6.46 13.01
N ASP A 43 -0.23 7.62 12.51
CA ASP A 43 -1.62 7.84 12.11
C ASP A 43 -2.02 6.93 10.94
N LEU A 44 -1.12 6.74 9.96
CA LEU A 44 -1.33 5.81 8.86
C LEU A 44 -1.39 4.34 9.31
N ILE A 45 -0.58 3.92 10.28
CA ILE A 45 -0.65 2.55 10.83
C ILE A 45 -2.00 2.29 11.48
N LYS A 46 -2.51 3.24 12.28
CA LYS A 46 -3.83 3.09 12.91
C LYS A 46 -4.93 2.98 11.88
N TYR A 47 -4.88 3.82 10.84
CA TYR A 47 -5.81 3.78 9.73
C TYR A 47 -5.72 2.45 8.95
N ASN A 48 -4.50 1.98 8.68
CA ASN A 48 -4.27 0.70 8.01
C ASN A 48 -4.83 -0.48 8.81
N ASN A 49 -4.61 -0.52 10.13
CA ASN A 49 -5.13 -1.58 10.98
C ASN A 49 -6.66 -1.62 10.97
N LYS A 50 -7.32 -0.45 11.03
CA LYS A 50 -8.78 -0.36 10.91
C LYS A 50 -9.28 -0.90 9.57
N LEU A 51 -8.71 -0.43 8.46
CA LEU A 51 -9.07 -0.92 7.12
C LEU A 51 -8.83 -2.41 6.98
N ARG A 52 -7.73 -2.92 7.56
CA ARG A 52 -7.40 -4.33 7.53
C ARG A 52 -8.47 -5.17 8.24
N SER A 53 -8.90 -4.78 9.43
CA SER A 53 -9.98 -5.46 10.14
C SER A 53 -11.28 -5.46 9.33
N GLU A 54 -11.67 -4.32 8.74
CA GLU A 54 -12.86 -4.23 7.90
C GLU A 54 -12.79 -5.13 6.64
N VAL A 55 -11.60 -5.24 6.02
CA VAL A 55 -11.38 -6.10 4.85
C VAL A 55 -11.37 -7.58 5.23
N GLU A 56 -10.75 -7.93 6.36
CA GLU A 56 -10.71 -9.30 6.87
C GLU A 56 -12.10 -9.82 7.22
N GLU A 57 -12.96 -8.99 7.85
CA GLU A 57 -14.36 -9.33 8.12
C GLU A 57 -15.14 -9.62 6.83
N LYS A 58 -15.04 -8.73 5.83
CA LYS A 58 -15.71 -8.92 4.54
C LYS A 58 -15.20 -10.15 3.79
N LEU A 59 -13.90 -10.39 3.81
CA LEU A 59 -13.32 -11.59 3.19
C LEU A 59 -13.82 -12.86 3.88
N GLN A 60 -13.91 -12.87 5.21
CA GLN A 60 -14.42 -14.02 5.95
C GLN A 60 -15.86 -14.34 5.57
N GLU A 61 -16.71 -13.31 5.42
CA GLU A 61 -18.09 -13.48 4.96
C GLU A 61 -18.14 -14.04 3.53
N VAL A 62 -17.37 -13.47 2.60
CA VAL A 62 -17.31 -13.94 1.21
C VAL A 62 -16.79 -15.38 1.12
N PHE A 63 -15.75 -15.74 1.86
CA PHE A 63 -15.24 -17.11 1.86
C PHE A 63 -16.23 -18.10 2.46
N LYS A 64 -17.00 -17.71 3.47
CA LYS A 64 -18.06 -18.55 4.03
C LYS A 64 -19.15 -18.80 2.99
N ASN A 65 -19.60 -17.77 2.28
CA ASN A 65 -20.60 -17.89 1.22
C ASN A 65 -20.08 -18.75 0.06
N PHE A 66 -18.83 -18.52 -0.35
CA PHE A 66 -18.17 -19.33 -1.37
C PHE A 66 -18.04 -20.81 -0.97
N PHE A 67 -17.73 -21.09 0.30
CA PHE A 67 -17.67 -22.46 0.80
C PHE A 67 -19.02 -23.16 0.73
N MET A 68 -20.11 -22.47 1.10
CA MET A 68 -21.47 -23.02 0.98
C MET A 68 -21.87 -23.23 -0.49
N ALA A 69 -21.55 -22.28 -1.37
CA ALA A 69 -21.76 -22.42 -2.82
C ALA A 69 -20.99 -23.62 -3.41
N SER A 70 -19.73 -23.82 -3.00
CA SER A 70 -18.91 -24.97 -3.42
C SER A 70 -19.42 -26.31 -2.88
N ALA A 71 -20.13 -26.32 -1.74
CA ALA A 71 -20.76 -27.53 -1.22
C ALA A 71 -22.07 -27.87 -1.95
N ALA A 72 -22.78 -26.85 -2.45
CA ALA A 72 -24.05 -27.01 -3.16
C ALA A 72 -23.87 -27.29 -4.66
N MET A 73 -22.81 -26.78 -5.29
CA MET A 73 -22.56 -26.90 -6.73
C MET A 73 -21.58 -28.04 -7.05
N PRO A 74 -21.78 -28.79 -8.15
CA PRO A 74 -20.76 -29.72 -8.63
C PRO A 74 -19.48 -28.97 -9.07
N PRO A 75 -18.29 -29.55 -8.84
CA PRO A 75 -17.01 -28.84 -9.05
C PRO A 75 -16.80 -28.40 -10.51
N GLN A 76 -17.34 -29.16 -11.49
CA GLN A 76 -17.21 -28.83 -12.90
C GLN A 76 -17.92 -27.53 -13.29
N PHE A 77 -19.07 -27.24 -12.65
CA PHE A 77 -19.81 -25.99 -12.90
C PHE A 77 -19.12 -24.79 -12.26
N LEU A 78 -18.50 -24.99 -11.10
CA LEU A 78 -17.73 -23.94 -10.42
C LEU A 78 -16.48 -23.56 -11.23
N GLU A 79 -15.73 -24.53 -11.74
CA GLU A 79 -14.57 -24.29 -12.59
C GLU A 79 -14.95 -23.55 -13.88
N ALA A 80 -16.05 -23.97 -14.53
CA ALA A 80 -16.55 -23.30 -15.73
C ALA A 80 -16.92 -21.83 -15.45
N ALA A 81 -17.59 -21.55 -14.33
CA ALA A 81 -18.00 -20.20 -13.93
C ALA A 81 -16.81 -19.26 -13.69
N LEU A 82 -15.69 -19.77 -13.16
CA LEU A 82 -14.50 -18.97 -12.84
C LEU A 82 -13.51 -18.84 -14.00
N SER A 83 -13.55 -19.76 -14.97
CA SER A 83 -12.56 -19.84 -16.05
C SER A 83 -12.51 -18.65 -17.01
N CYS A 84 -13.62 -17.93 -17.18
CA CYS A 84 -13.77 -16.87 -18.18
C CYS A 84 -14.24 -15.55 -17.56
N PRO A 85 -13.35 -14.78 -16.90
CA PRO A 85 -13.72 -13.47 -16.36
C PRO A 85 -14.09 -12.52 -17.51
N LYS A 86 -15.29 -11.93 -17.47
CA LYS A 86 -15.73 -10.92 -18.44
C LYS A 86 -15.10 -9.54 -18.19
N GLU A 87 -14.73 -9.25 -16.94
CA GLU A 87 -14.18 -7.96 -16.54
C GLU A 87 -12.68 -8.08 -16.29
N SER A 88 -11.91 -7.18 -16.89
CA SER A 88 -10.48 -7.01 -16.60
C SER A 88 -10.26 -5.72 -15.81
N ILE A 89 -9.61 -5.84 -14.64
CA ILE A 89 -9.23 -4.71 -13.80
C ILE A 89 -7.74 -4.44 -14.03
N SER A 90 -7.40 -3.20 -14.40
CA SER A 90 -6.01 -2.73 -14.48
C SER A 90 -5.67 -1.85 -13.28
N VAL A 91 -4.41 -1.90 -12.87
CA VAL A 91 -3.89 -1.06 -11.77
C VAL A 91 -2.87 -0.09 -12.36
N GLU A 92 -3.12 1.20 -12.20
CA GLU A 92 -2.16 2.26 -12.49
C GLU A 92 -1.44 2.66 -11.20
N VAL A 93 -0.12 2.70 -11.24
CA VAL A 93 0.71 3.02 -10.07
C VAL A 93 1.40 4.35 -10.30
N GLU A 94 0.95 5.37 -9.59
CA GLU A 94 1.57 6.68 -9.55
C GLU A 94 2.52 6.80 -8.34
N THR A 95 3.43 7.77 -8.36
CA THR A 95 4.31 8.05 -7.22
C THR A 95 4.02 9.44 -6.66
N LYS A 96 3.81 9.50 -5.34
CA LYS A 96 3.60 10.74 -4.60
C LYS A 96 4.79 10.98 -3.68
N ASN A 97 5.35 12.17 -3.73
CA ASN A 97 6.43 12.56 -2.83
C ASN A 97 5.85 13.09 -1.50
N VAL A 98 6.20 12.44 -0.39
CA VAL A 98 5.90 12.89 0.97
C VAL A 98 7.22 13.14 1.69
N MET A 99 7.62 14.41 1.81
CA MET A 99 8.84 14.81 2.53
C MET A 99 10.10 14.07 2.05
N SER A 100 10.32 14.01 0.74
CA SER A 100 11.42 13.29 0.08
C SER A 100 11.36 11.76 0.18
N VAL A 101 10.22 11.20 0.57
CA VAL A 101 9.93 9.77 0.47
C VAL A 101 8.96 9.57 -0.69
N ASN A 102 9.31 8.71 -1.63
CA ASN A 102 8.43 8.34 -2.74
C ASN A 102 7.48 7.24 -2.27
N VAL A 103 6.18 7.53 -2.32
CA VAL A 103 5.11 6.62 -1.88
C VAL A 103 4.28 6.24 -3.11
N PRO A 104 4.04 4.95 -3.38
CA PRO A 104 3.17 4.54 -4.47
C PRO A 104 1.71 4.83 -4.14
N VAL A 105 0.97 5.30 -5.13
CA VAL A 105 -0.49 5.47 -5.09
C VAL A 105 -1.07 4.59 -6.19
N MET A 106 -2.00 3.71 -5.82
CA MET A 106 -2.59 2.74 -6.74
C MET A 106 -4.00 3.20 -7.12
N ASN A 107 -4.25 3.38 -8.41
CA ASN A 107 -5.55 3.69 -8.97
C ASN A 107 -6.06 2.45 -9.74
N PHE A 108 -7.24 1.97 -9.40
CA PHE A 108 -7.85 0.83 -10.07
C PHE A 108 -8.76 1.32 -11.20
N ILE A 109 -8.45 0.92 -12.44
CA ILE A 109 -9.24 1.24 -13.63
C ILE A 109 -9.98 -0.01 -14.07
N ARG A 110 -11.31 0.06 -14.07
CA ARG A 110 -12.20 -0.99 -14.58
C ARG A 110 -12.52 -0.70 -16.04
N LYS A 111 -12.27 -1.66 -16.94
CA LYS A 111 -12.49 -1.43 -18.39
C LYS A 111 -13.97 -1.42 -18.80
N LEU A 112 -14.88 -1.91 -17.96
CA LEU A 112 -16.31 -2.10 -18.24
C LEU A 112 -17.19 -1.39 -17.19
N GLU A 113 -16.97 -0.10 -16.95
CA GLU A 113 -17.82 0.69 -16.02
C GLU A 113 -19.23 0.97 -16.55
N SER A 114 -19.51 0.70 -17.84
CA SER A 114 -20.75 1.11 -18.50
C SER A 114 -21.89 0.08 -18.46
N ASP A 115 -21.65 -1.16 -18.00
CA ASP A 115 -22.67 -2.22 -18.02
C ASP A 115 -22.72 -3.01 -16.70
N PRO A 116 -23.67 -2.71 -15.78
CA PRO A 116 -23.74 -3.36 -14.46
C PRO A 116 -24.01 -4.88 -14.54
N GLY A 117 -24.44 -5.39 -15.70
CA GLY A 117 -24.64 -6.83 -15.94
C GLY A 117 -23.39 -7.59 -16.36
N SER A 118 -22.26 -6.92 -16.66
CA SER A 118 -21.06 -7.58 -17.17
C SER A 118 -20.19 -8.26 -16.11
N ILE A 119 -20.54 -8.12 -14.82
CA ILE A 119 -19.78 -8.65 -13.68
C ILE A 119 -19.92 -10.18 -13.59
N TYR A 120 -21.01 -10.74 -14.12
CA TYR A 120 -21.31 -12.17 -14.02
C TYR A 120 -20.85 -12.96 -15.27
N PRO A 121 -19.78 -13.78 -15.16
CA PRO A 121 -19.33 -14.66 -16.24
C PRO A 121 -20.15 -15.96 -16.36
N TYR A 122 -21.02 -16.26 -15.38
CA TYR A 122 -21.73 -17.53 -15.24
C TYR A 122 -23.24 -17.42 -15.55
N GLY A 123 -23.89 -18.58 -15.77
CA GLY A 123 -25.32 -18.66 -16.03
C GLY A 123 -26.16 -18.78 -14.75
N PHE A 124 -27.21 -17.96 -14.62
CA PHE A 124 -28.09 -17.92 -13.44
C PHE A 124 -28.87 -19.22 -13.17
N ALA A 125 -28.97 -20.13 -14.15
CA ALA A 125 -29.70 -21.39 -13.99
C ALA A 125 -28.91 -22.47 -13.23
N SER A 126 -27.58 -22.44 -13.32
CA SER A 126 -26.69 -23.43 -12.71
C SER A 126 -25.98 -22.93 -11.46
N THR A 127 -26.02 -21.61 -11.21
CA THR A 127 -25.29 -20.98 -10.11
C THR A 127 -26.22 -20.67 -8.93
N THR A 128 -25.79 -21.05 -7.72
CA THR A 128 -26.51 -20.80 -6.48
C THR A 128 -26.43 -19.31 -6.10
N ILE A 129 -27.44 -18.81 -5.38
CA ILE A 129 -27.55 -17.42 -4.90
C ILE A 129 -26.38 -16.97 -3.99
N GLU A 130 -25.65 -17.93 -3.42
CA GLU A 130 -24.53 -17.70 -2.51
C GLU A 130 -23.20 -17.38 -3.23
N LEU A 131 -23.16 -17.51 -4.57
CA LEU A 131 -22.03 -17.16 -5.44
C LEU A 131 -22.25 -15.80 -6.12
#